data_AF-A0A3D0U132-F1
#
_entry.id   AF-A0A3D0U132-F1
#
_cell.length_a   1.000
_cell.length_b   1.000
_cell.length_c   1.000
_cell.angle_alpha   90.00
_cell.angle_beta   90.00
_cell.angle_gamma   90.00
#
_symmetry.space_group_name_H-M   'P 1'
#
loop_
_entity.id
_entity.type
_entity.pdbx_description
1 polymer ?
#
loop_
_entity_poly.entity_id
_entity_poly.type
_entity_poly.pdbx_seq_one_letter_code
_entity_poly.pdbx_strand_id
1 'polypeptide(L)'
;MNFKGKKITLHDMCLRDGMHPKRHQISVEQMIDIACALDDAGVPLIEVTHGDGLGGASVNYGFPAATDEAYLDAVIPKLKQA
;
A
#
# COMPACT_ATOMS: atom_id res chain seq x y z
N MET A 1 14.97 24.22 0.70
CA MET A 1 14.17 24.21 -0.55
C MET A 1 12.93 25.08 -0.36
N ASN A 2 12.53 25.88 -1.34
CA ASN A 2 11.32 26.70 -1.29
C ASN A 2 10.20 26.03 -2.11
N PHE A 3 9.09 25.70 -1.46
CA PHE A 3 7.93 25.02 -2.06
C PHE A 3 6.71 25.95 -2.23
N LYS A 4 6.85 27.25 -1.93
CA LYS A 4 5.75 28.21 -2.03
C LYS A 4 5.20 28.24 -3.47
N GLY A 5 3.90 28.02 -3.60
CA GLY A 5 3.20 28.01 -4.89
C GLY A 5 3.37 26.73 -5.72
N LYS A 6 4.07 25.71 -5.22
CA LYS A 6 4.20 24.41 -5.91
C LYS A 6 3.16 23.42 -5.39
N LYS A 7 2.45 22.74 -6.29
CA LYS A 7 1.62 21.58 -5.94
C LYS A 7 2.54 20.38 -5.71
N ILE A 8 2.43 19.76 -4.55
CA ILE A 8 3.15 18.53 -4.21
C ILE A 8 2.11 17.41 -4.16
N THR A 9 2.34 16.33 -4.90
CA THR A 9 1.55 15.11 -4.82
C THR A 9 2.32 14.12 -3.97
N LEU A 10 1.70 13.63 -2.89
CA LEU A 10 2.27 12.58 -2.06
C LEU A 10 1.85 11.22 -2.62
N HIS A 11 2.79 10.27 -2.59
CA HIS A 11 2.55 8.88 -2.94
C HIS A 11 3.09 8.04 -1.79
N ASP A 12 2.18 7.44 -1.03
CA ASP A 12 2.55 6.58 0.09
C ASP A 12 2.76 5.14 -0.37
N MET A 13 3.81 4.52 0.14
CA MET A 13 4.23 3.16 -0.22
C MET A 13 4.36 2.23 0.99
N CYS A 14 3.74 2.58 2.14
CA CYS A 14 3.76 1.75 3.34
C CYS A 14 3.14 0.37 3.13
N LEU A 15 2.18 0.24 2.21
CA LEU A 15 1.50 -1.03 1.90
C LEU A 15 2.12 -1.78 0.71
N ARG A 16 3.24 -1.28 0.18
CA ARG A 16 4.08 -1.97 -0.80
C ARG A 16 5.49 -2.14 -0.27
N ASP A 17 6.28 -1.08 -0.23
CA ASP A 17 7.66 -1.11 0.28
C ASP A 17 7.70 -1.54 1.76
N GLY A 18 6.70 -1.14 2.55
CA GLY A 18 6.54 -1.59 3.93
C GLY A 18 6.25 -3.09 4.10
N MET A 19 5.99 -3.83 3.02
CA MET A 19 5.93 -5.29 3.05
C MET A 19 7.30 -5.92 3.32
N HIS A 20 8.41 -5.36 2.84
CA HIS A 20 9.75 -5.92 3.03
C HIS A 20 10.14 -6.08 4.52
N PRO A 21 10.05 -5.04 5.38
CA PRO A 21 10.34 -5.20 6.81
C PRO A 21 9.34 -6.11 7.53
N LYS A 22 8.16 -6.35 6.95
CA LYS A 22 7.14 -7.28 7.45
C LYS A 22 7.22 -8.68 6.83
N ARG A 23 8.24 -8.95 5.99
CA ARG A 23 8.38 -10.22 5.25
C ARG A 23 7.10 -10.59 4.50
N HIS A 24 6.42 -9.58 3.96
CA HIS A 24 5.19 -9.71 3.19
C HIS A 24 4.00 -10.26 4.00
N GLN A 25 4.07 -10.21 5.33
CA GLN A 25 3.05 -10.75 6.25
C GLN A 25 2.11 -9.69 6.84
N ILE A 26 1.84 -8.60 6.12
CA ILE A 26 0.79 -7.66 6.54
C ILE A 26 -0.56 -8.36 6.28
N SER A 27 -1.44 -8.41 7.28
CA SER A 27 -2.76 -9.04 7.08
C SER A 27 -3.68 -8.17 6.22
N VAL A 28 -4.73 -8.76 5.65
CA VAL A 28 -5.75 -8.02 4.89
C VAL A 28 -6.41 -6.94 5.77
N GLU A 29 -6.66 -7.23 7.04
CA GLU A 29 -7.23 -6.27 7.99
C GLU A 29 -6.29 -5.08 8.22
N GLN A 30 -4.98 -5.33 8.36
CA GLN A 30 -3.99 -4.28 8.51
C GLN A 30 -3.85 -3.43 7.24
N MET A 31 -3.94 -4.06 6.06
CA MET A 31 -3.97 -3.34 4.77
C MET A 31 -5.15 -2.37 4.71
N ILE A 32 -6.36 -2.84 5.06
CA ILE A 32 -7.55 -1.98 5.10
C ILE A 32 -7.38 -0.85 6.10
N ASP A 33 -6.95 -1.15 7.33
CA ASP A 33 -6.83 -0.18 8.42
C ASP A 33 -5.88 0.97 8.04
N ILE A 34 -4.68 0.63 7.56
CA ILE A 34 -3.66 1.61 7.16
C ILE A 34 -4.11 2.39 5.91
N ALA A 35 -4.68 1.71 4.89
CA ALA A 35 -5.11 2.38 3.66
C ALA A 35 -6.24 3.38 3.94
N CYS A 36 -7.23 3.01 4.75
CA CYS A 36 -8.29 3.92 5.16
C CYS A 36 -7.76 5.11 5.96
N ALA A 37 -6.78 4.87 6.85
CA ALA A 37 -6.16 5.96 7.61
C ALA A 37 -5.39 6.95 6.71
N LEU A 38 -4.69 6.45 5.68
CA LEU A 38 -4.00 7.30 4.69
C LEU A 38 -5.00 8.09 3.82
N ASP A 39 -6.08 7.45 3.39
CA ASP A 39 -7.16 8.08 2.61
C ASP A 39 -7.90 9.15 3.43
N ASP A 40 -8.23 8.86 4.68
CA ASP A 40 -8.84 9.83 5.62
C ASP A 40 -7.89 11.01 5.92
N ALA A 41 -6.57 10.79 5.86
CA ALA A 41 -5.56 11.83 5.97
C ALA A 41 -5.38 12.66 4.67
N GLY A 42 -6.05 12.28 3.59
CA GLY A 42 -6.00 12.99 2.30
C GLY A 42 -4.74 12.69 1.47
N VAL A 43 -4.10 11.53 1.69
CA VAL A 43 -3.01 11.07 0.83
C VAL A 43 -3.59 10.71 -0.54
N PRO A 44 -3.14 11.34 -1.64
CA PRO A 44 -3.84 11.21 -2.93
C PRO A 44 -3.45 9.95 -3.72
N LEU A 45 -2.40 9.22 -3.32
CA LEU A 45 -1.95 8.00 -3.97
C LEU A 45 -1.43 7.03 -2.89
N ILE A 46 -1.97 5.81 -2.85
CA ILE A 46 -1.63 4.76 -1.89
C ILE A 46 -1.23 3.50 -2.68
N GLU A 47 0.01 3.05 -2.52
CA GLU A 47 0.53 1.86 -3.21
C GLU A 47 0.26 0.59 -2.41
N VAL A 48 -0.42 -0.40 -3.00
CA VAL A 48 -0.79 -1.69 -2.37
C VAL A 48 -0.40 -2.85 -3.28
N THR A 49 0.67 -3.58 -2.95
CA THR A 49 1.07 -4.87 -3.58
C THR A 49 2.08 -5.59 -2.68
N HIS A 50 2.58 -6.76 -3.08
CA HIS A 50 3.80 -7.36 -2.55
C HIS A 50 4.99 -6.35 -2.59
N GLY A 51 6.02 -6.57 -1.77
CA GLY A 51 7.17 -5.65 -1.67
C GLY A 51 7.88 -5.40 -3.01
N ASP A 52 8.09 -6.47 -3.77
CA ASP A 52 8.65 -6.45 -5.12
C ASP A 52 7.62 -6.15 -6.24
N GLY A 53 6.40 -5.74 -5.89
CA GLY A 53 5.32 -5.47 -6.84
C GLY A 53 4.53 -6.72 -7.24
N LEU A 54 3.60 -6.54 -8.18
CA LEU A 54 2.68 -7.59 -8.64
C LEU A 54 3.43 -8.84 -9.09
N GLY A 55 3.02 -10.00 -8.58
CA GLY A 55 3.65 -11.28 -8.89
C GLY A 55 5.00 -11.50 -8.18
N GLY A 56 5.35 -10.66 -7.20
CA GLY A 56 6.55 -10.84 -6.38
C GLY A 56 6.49 -12.08 -5.47
N ALA A 57 5.30 -12.61 -5.22
CA ALA A 57 5.07 -13.84 -4.45
C ALA A 57 5.87 -15.03 -5.02
N SER A 58 6.99 -15.37 -4.37
CA SER A 58 7.94 -16.33 -4.91
C SER A 58 8.88 -16.87 -3.84
N VAL A 59 9.64 -17.91 -4.17
CA VAL A 59 10.74 -18.39 -3.31
C VAL A 59 11.85 -17.34 -3.17
N ASN A 60 12.08 -16.53 -4.20
CA ASN A 60 13.19 -15.57 -4.24
C ASN A 60 12.94 -14.36 -3.34
N TYR A 61 11.68 -13.91 -3.24
CA TYR A 61 11.31 -12.69 -2.53
C TYR A 61 10.46 -12.96 -1.28
N GLY A 62 9.86 -14.14 -1.17
CA GLY A 62 8.96 -14.54 -0.08
C GLY A 62 7.51 -14.64 -0.54
N PHE A 63 6.75 -15.48 0.15
CA PHE A 63 5.31 -15.60 -0.09
C PHE A 63 4.54 -14.66 0.85
N PRO A 64 3.62 -13.83 0.35
CA PRO A 64 2.84 -12.92 1.17
C PRO A 64 1.77 -13.64 1.98
N ALA A 65 1.22 -12.98 3.01
CA ALA A 65 0.10 -13.49 3.79
C ALA A 65 -1.21 -13.62 2.99
N ALA A 66 -1.38 -12.80 1.94
CA ALA A 66 -2.46 -12.89 0.96
C ALA A 66 -1.96 -12.46 -0.42
N THR A 67 -2.70 -12.79 -1.48
CA THR A 67 -2.32 -12.41 -2.85
C THR A 67 -2.50 -10.92 -3.10
N ASP A 68 -1.83 -10.40 -4.14
CA ASP A 68 -1.99 -9.00 -4.55
C ASP A 68 -3.46 -8.67 -4.84
N GLU A 69 -4.18 -9.56 -5.52
CA GLU A 69 -5.61 -9.42 -5.81
C GLU A 69 -6.44 -9.35 -4.54
N ALA A 70 -6.17 -10.22 -3.56
CA ALA A 70 -6.89 -10.23 -2.29
C ALA A 70 -6.71 -8.93 -1.51
N TYR A 71 -5.51 -8.33 -1.53
CA TYR A 71 -5.29 -7.02 -0.92
C TYR A 71 -6.04 -5.91 -1.67
N LEU A 72 -5.94 -5.87 -3.00
CA LEU A 72 -6.60 -4.85 -3.82
C LEU A 72 -8.12 -4.92 -3.71
N ASP A 73 -8.71 -6.12 -3.82
CA ASP A 73 -10.15 -6.35 -3.70
C ASP A 73 -10.68 -5.93 -2.32
N ALA A 74 -9.86 -6.08 -1.27
CA ALA A 74 -10.22 -5.70 0.09
C ALA A 74 -10.11 -4.19 0.34
N VAL A 75 -9.07 -3.55 -0.19
CA VAL A 75 -8.75 -2.13 0.07
C VAL A 75 -9.57 -1.19 -0.82
N ILE A 76 -9.61 -1.42 -2.14
CA ILE A 76 -10.21 -0.48 -3.11
C ILE A 76 -11.64 -0.07 -2.74
N PRO A 77 -12.56 -0.98 -2.35
CA PRO A 77 -13.94 -0.60 -2.02
C PRO A 77 -14.07 0.24 -0.74
N LYS A 78 -13.00 0.43 0.03
CA LYS A 78 -12.99 1.19 1.29
C LYS A 78 -12.48 2.62 1.15
N LEU A 79 -11.75 2.91 0.07
CA LEU A 79 -11.18 4.24 -0.18
C LEU A 79 -12.26 5.20 -0.70
N LYS A 80 -12.10 6.48 -0.37
CA LYS A 80 -13.04 7.55 -0.69
C LYS A 80 -12.44 8.60 -1.63
N GLN A 81 -11.12 8.82 -1.56
CA GLN A 81 -10.45 9.94 -2.21
C GLN A 81 -9.27 9.52 -3.09
N ALA A 82 -8.46 8.57 -2.61
CA ALA A 82 -7.28 8.02 -3.29
C ALA A 82 -7.64 7.08 -4.44
#